data_AF-A0A840Q6L0-F1
#
_entry.id   AF-A0A840Q6L0-F1
#
_cell.length_a   1.000
_cell.length_b   1.000
_cell.length_c   1.000
_cell.angle_alpha   90.00
_cell.angle_beta   90.00
_cell.angle_gamma   90.00
#
_symmetry.space_group_name_H-M   'P 1'
#
loop_
_entity.id
_entity.type
_entity.pdbx_description
1 polymer ?
#
loop_
_entity_poly.entity_id
_entity_poly.type
_entity_poly.pdbx_seq_one_letter_code
_entity_poly.pdbx_strand_id
1 'polypeptide(L)'
;KWQPYLTLMAKRPNALKYTDFYEKMPEEWKNYFSNCTVQEKKEALQLLAVLLKEHDFEVSTQALRIASQYGHPKVESIKQVFYQLINGRGIREPIQPKKHVPDMPEAIRGVRHYDRLFESQGDVASWNK
;
A
#
# COMPACT_ATOMS: atom_id res chain seq x y z
N LYS A 1 -5.58 -6.14 -27.07
CA LYS A 1 -4.57 -5.13 -26.67
C LYS A 1 -5.25 -3.97 -25.96
N TRP A 2 -5.23 -3.92 -24.62
CA TRP A 2 -6.07 -3.01 -23.82
C TRP A 2 -5.28 -1.84 -23.20
N GLN A 3 -3.95 -1.90 -23.30
CA GLN A 3 -2.99 -0.92 -22.79
C GLN A 3 -3.25 0.56 -23.17
N PRO A 4 -3.52 0.92 -24.45
CA PRO A 4 -3.73 2.34 -24.80
C PRO A 4 -5.00 2.90 -24.17
N TYR A 5 -6.05 2.08 -24.05
CA TYR A 5 -7.31 2.46 -23.41
C TYR A 5 -7.13 2.71 -21.92
N LEU A 6 -6.42 1.82 -21.21
CA LEU A 6 -6.14 2.00 -19.79
C LEU A 6 -5.28 3.23 -19.51
N THR A 7 -4.30 3.51 -20.38
CA THR A 7 -3.46 4.71 -20.28
C THR A 7 -4.29 5.98 -20.49
N LEU A 8 -5.26 5.94 -21.39
CA LEU A 8 -6.19 7.06 -21.65
C LEU A 8 -7.17 7.25 -20.47
N MET A 9 -7.69 6.16 -19.91
CA MET A 9 -8.57 6.19 -18.74
C MET A 9 -7.85 6.64 -17.46
N ALA A 10 -6.56 6.33 -17.30
CA ALA A 10 -5.75 6.86 -16.22
C ALA A 10 -5.68 8.39 -16.22
N LYS A 11 -5.80 9.05 -17.38
CA LYS A 11 -5.89 10.52 -17.46
C LYS A 11 -7.26 11.05 -17.01
N ARG A 12 -8.32 10.24 -17.11
CA ARG A 12 -9.70 10.61 -16.76
C ARG A 12 -10.40 9.48 -15.96
N PRO A 13 -10.00 9.25 -14.70
CA PRO A 13 -10.51 8.14 -13.89
C PRO A 13 -12.03 8.19 -13.63
N ASN A 14 -12.66 9.37 -13.69
CA ASN A 14 -14.10 9.52 -13.50
C ASN A 14 -14.93 8.95 -14.67
N ALA A 15 -14.35 8.84 -15.86
CA ALA A 15 -15.03 8.32 -17.04
C ALA A 15 -15.08 6.78 -17.08
N LEU A 16 -14.33 6.11 -16.20
CA LEU A 16 -14.18 4.64 -16.21
C LEU A 16 -15.53 3.92 -16.23
N LYS A 17 -16.49 4.37 -15.42
CA LYS A 17 -17.81 3.73 -15.25
C LYS A 17 -18.65 3.67 -16.53
N TYR A 18 -18.39 4.57 -17.48
CA TYR A 18 -19.19 4.74 -18.69
C TYR A 18 -18.52 4.14 -19.92
N THR A 19 -17.49 3.31 -19.71
CA THR A 19 -16.80 2.65 -20.82
C THR A 19 -17.29 1.22 -20.96
N ASP A 20 -17.49 0.77 -22.21
CA ASP A 20 -17.76 -0.66 -22.54
C ASP A 20 -16.66 -1.59 -21.98
N PHE A 21 -15.48 -1.01 -21.73
CA PHE A 21 -14.35 -1.67 -21.10
C PHE A 21 -14.63 -2.04 -19.63
N TYR A 22 -15.34 -1.19 -18.89
CA TYR A 22 -15.70 -1.48 -17.51
C TYR A 22 -16.66 -2.67 -17.41
N GLU A 23 -17.46 -2.94 -18.45
CA GLU A 23 -18.31 -4.13 -18.49
C GLU A 23 -17.49 -5.42 -18.62
N LYS A 24 -16.45 -5.41 -19.45
CA LYS A 24 -15.57 -6.56 -19.73
C LYS A 24 -14.52 -6.84 -18.64
N MET A 25 -14.35 -5.91 -17.69
CA MET A 25 -13.40 -6.05 -16.59
C MET A 25 -13.89 -7.08 -15.55
N PRO A 26 -12.99 -7.84 -14.89
CA PRO A 26 -13.38 -8.71 -13.79
C PRO A 26 -14.04 -7.94 -12.65
N GLU A 27 -15.05 -8.53 -12.00
CA GLU A 27 -15.80 -7.88 -10.91
C GLU A 27 -14.93 -7.46 -9.73
N GLU A 28 -13.87 -8.23 -9.42
CA GLU A 28 -12.93 -7.91 -8.34
C GLU A 28 -12.31 -6.52 -8.53
N TRP A 29 -11.91 -6.19 -9.77
CA TRP A 29 -11.40 -4.87 -10.12
C TRP A 29 -12.49 -3.81 -10.08
N LYS A 30 -13.71 -4.11 -10.54
CA LYS A 30 -14.83 -3.17 -10.48
C LYS A 30 -15.12 -2.74 -9.05
N ASN A 31 -15.11 -3.69 -8.11
CA ASN A 31 -15.33 -3.46 -6.68
C ASN A 31 -14.16 -2.71 -6.04
N TYR A 32 -12.92 -3.03 -6.40
CA TYR A 32 -11.76 -2.25 -5.96
C TYR A 32 -11.88 -0.78 -6.41
N PHE A 33 -12.19 -0.53 -7.69
CA PHE A 33 -12.37 0.82 -8.22
C PHE A 33 -13.59 1.56 -7.67
N SER A 34 -14.62 0.89 -7.13
CA SER A 34 -15.73 1.58 -6.45
C SER A 34 -15.32 2.13 -5.09
N ASN A 35 -14.42 1.44 -4.39
CA ASN A 35 -13.97 1.81 -3.04
C ASN A 35 -12.76 2.75 -3.03
N CYS A 36 -12.02 2.86 -4.15
CA CYS A 36 -10.88 3.77 -4.27
C CYS A 36 -11.24 5.25 -4.43
N THR A 37 -10.31 6.11 -4.04
CA THR A 37 -10.30 7.55 -4.35
C THR A 37 -9.83 7.83 -5.79
N VAL A 38 -10.08 9.04 -6.31
CA VAL A 38 -9.73 9.42 -7.70
C VAL A 38 -8.24 9.25 -8.01
N GLN A 39 -7.36 9.56 -7.04
CA GLN A 39 -5.91 9.42 -7.19
C GLN A 39 -5.49 7.96 -7.25
N GLU A 40 -5.98 7.13 -6.32
CA GLU A 40 -5.71 5.69 -6.30
C GLU A 40 -6.23 4.98 -7.56
N LYS A 41 -7.39 5.41 -8.10
CA LYS A 41 -7.91 4.88 -9.37
C LYS A 41 -6.95 5.14 -10.51
N LYS A 42 -6.39 6.36 -10.60
CA LYS A 42 -5.41 6.72 -11.64
C LYS A 42 -4.17 5.84 -11.54
N GLU A 43 -3.58 5.72 -10.35
CA GLU A 43 -2.39 4.91 -10.14
C GLU A 43 -2.64 3.43 -10.42
N ALA A 44 -3.76 2.89 -9.94
CA ALA A 44 -4.15 1.51 -10.21
C ALA A 44 -4.38 1.25 -11.70
N LEU A 45 -4.99 2.17 -12.45
CA LEU A 45 -5.17 2.04 -13.90
C LEU A 45 -3.84 2.10 -14.66
N GLN A 46 -2.90 2.95 -14.23
CA GLN A 46 -1.55 2.99 -14.79
C GLN A 46 -0.79 1.70 -14.53
N LEU A 47 -0.86 1.20 -13.29
CA LEU A 47 -0.29 -0.10 -12.92
C LEU A 47 -0.85 -1.19 -13.82
N LEU A 48 -2.18 -1.31 -13.88
CA LEU A 48 -2.89 -2.33 -14.64
C LEU A 48 -2.53 -2.27 -16.14
N ALA A 49 -2.35 -1.06 -16.70
CA ALA A 49 -1.87 -0.89 -18.08
C ALA A 49 -0.46 -1.46 -18.29
N VAL A 50 0.43 -1.31 -17.31
CA VAL A 50 1.79 -1.86 -17.34
C VAL A 50 1.75 -3.38 -17.18
N LEU A 51 0.99 -3.91 -16.22
CA LEU A 51 0.91 -5.35 -15.95
C LEU A 51 0.34 -6.12 -17.15
N LEU A 52 -0.70 -5.58 -17.80
CA LEU A 52 -1.32 -6.19 -18.98
C LEU A 52 -0.51 -6.12 -20.26
N LYS A 53 0.63 -5.42 -20.25
CA LYS A 53 1.53 -5.43 -21.40
C LYS A 53 2.18 -6.81 -21.54
N GLU A 54 2.45 -7.47 -20.42
CA GLU A 54 3.22 -8.71 -20.36
C GLU A 54 2.38 -9.93 -19.93
N HIS A 55 1.25 -9.71 -19.22
CA HIS A 55 0.44 -10.78 -18.64
C HIS A 55 -1.07 -10.58 -18.84
N ASP A 56 -1.84 -11.66 -18.68
CA ASP A 56 -3.30 -11.63 -18.76
C ASP A 56 -3.97 -11.13 -17.46
N PHE A 57 -5.28 -10.86 -17.54
CA PHE A 57 -6.06 -10.40 -16.40
C PHE A 57 -6.02 -11.37 -15.23
N GLU A 58 -5.98 -12.68 -15.47
CA GLU A 58 -6.07 -13.71 -14.43
C GLU A 58 -5.06 -13.49 -13.29
N VAL A 59 -3.78 -13.31 -13.64
CA VAL A 59 -2.70 -13.08 -12.67
C VAL A 59 -2.89 -11.76 -11.93
N SER A 60 -3.37 -10.72 -12.64
CA SER A 60 -3.63 -9.41 -12.04
C SER A 60 -4.80 -9.43 -11.04
N THR A 61 -5.87 -10.18 -11.34
CA THR A 61 -6.99 -10.41 -10.42
C THR A 61 -6.56 -11.23 -9.22
N GLN A 62 -5.79 -12.30 -9.43
CA GLN A 62 -5.27 -13.10 -8.34
C GLN A 62 -4.38 -12.27 -7.39
N ALA A 63 -3.53 -11.40 -7.94
CA ALA A 63 -2.72 -10.48 -7.16
C ALA A 63 -3.57 -9.50 -6.34
N LEU A 64 -4.62 -8.94 -6.95
CA LEU A 64 -5.56 -8.06 -6.26
C LEU A 64 -6.26 -8.78 -5.11
N ARG A 65 -6.72 -10.02 -5.33
CA ARG A 65 -7.42 -10.83 -4.33
C ARG A 65 -6.53 -11.19 -3.14
N ILE A 66 -5.25 -11.48 -3.38
CA ILE A 66 -4.29 -11.74 -2.30
C ILE A 66 -4.01 -10.44 -1.54
N ALA A 67 -3.81 -9.32 -2.25
CA ALA A 67 -3.54 -8.04 -1.63
C ALA A 67 -4.71 -7.55 -0.76
N SER A 68 -5.96 -7.84 -1.15
CA SER A 68 -7.15 -7.44 -0.40
C SER A 68 -7.42 -8.26 0.86
N GLN A 69 -6.73 -9.40 1.07
CA GLN A 69 -6.88 -10.21 2.29
C GLN A 69 -6.49 -9.43 3.56
N TYR A 70 -5.58 -8.46 3.44
CA TYR A 70 -5.06 -7.68 4.56
C TYR A 70 -5.68 -6.28 4.69
N GLY A 71 -6.79 -6.01 4.00
CA GLY A 71 -7.48 -4.72 4.01
C GLY A 71 -7.50 -4.02 2.65
N HIS A 72 -7.65 -2.69 2.62
CA HIS A 72 -7.63 -1.90 1.38
C HIS A 72 -6.22 -1.92 0.77
N PRO A 73 -6.01 -2.61 -0.36
CA PRO A 73 -4.67 -2.78 -0.88
C PRO A 73 -4.22 -1.48 -1.57
N LYS A 74 -3.02 -1.00 -1.21
CA LYS A 74 -2.35 0.07 -1.95
C LYS A 74 -1.87 -0.46 -3.30
N VAL A 75 -1.70 0.45 -4.27
CA VAL A 75 -1.22 0.10 -5.62
C VAL A 75 0.13 -0.62 -5.58
N GLU A 76 1.07 -0.16 -4.75
CA GLU A 76 2.37 -0.82 -4.59
C GLU A 76 2.25 -2.22 -3.95
N SER A 77 1.27 -2.44 -3.07
CA SER A 77 1.02 -3.77 -2.50
C SER A 77 0.55 -4.74 -3.59
N ILE A 78 -0.36 -4.32 -4.47
CA ILE A 78 -0.82 -5.13 -5.61
C ILE A 78 0.35 -5.46 -6.54
N LYS A 79 1.18 -4.45 -6.85
CA LYS A 79 2.39 -4.61 -7.67
C LYS A 79 3.36 -5.62 -7.08
N GLN A 80 3.61 -5.53 -5.77
CA GLN A 80 4.50 -6.43 -5.07
C GLN A 80 4.01 -7.87 -5.15
N VAL A 81 2.72 -8.11 -4.86
CA VAL A 81 2.10 -9.44 -4.95
C VAL A 81 2.15 -9.98 -6.37
N PHE A 82 1.88 -9.13 -7.37
CA PHE A 82 1.95 -9.52 -8.78
C PHE A 82 3.36 -10.00 -9.18
N TYR A 83 4.40 -9.25 -8.83
CA TYR A 83 5.77 -9.67 -9.07
C TYR A 83 6.18 -10.89 -8.25
N GLN A 84 5.61 -11.11 -7.07
CA GLN A 84 5.82 -12.33 -6.29
C GLN A 84 5.23 -13.56 -7.02
N LEU A 85 4.03 -13.43 -7.60
CA LEU A 85 3.38 -14.50 -8.37
C LEU A 85 4.19 -14.86 -9.62
N ILE A 86 4.67 -13.88 -10.37
CA ILE A 86 5.43 -14.12 -11.61
C ILE A 86 6.82 -14.68 -11.33
N ASN A 87 7.53 -14.11 -10.36
CA ASN A 87 8.91 -14.50 -10.08
C ASN A 87 9.03 -15.74 -9.18
N GLY A 88 7.91 -16.38 -8.81
CA GLY A 88 7.90 -17.58 -7.97
C GLY A 88 8.44 -17.38 -6.56
N ARG A 89 8.64 -16.13 -6.12
CA ARG A 89 8.96 -15.79 -4.72
C ARG A 89 7.66 -15.74 -3.94
N GLY A 90 7.03 -16.91 -3.82
CA GLY A 90 5.67 -17.08 -3.31
C GLY A 90 5.44 -16.48 -1.93
N ILE A 91 4.16 -16.31 -1.61
CA ILE A 91 3.67 -15.99 -0.27
C ILE A 91 4.31 -17.00 0.68
N ARG A 92 5.14 -16.52 1.60
CA ARG A 92 5.77 -17.39 2.60
C ARG A 92 4.77 -17.56 3.72
N GLU A 93 4.52 -18.82 4.07
CA GLU A 93 3.80 -19.16 5.29
C GLU A 93 4.45 -18.42 6.48
N PRO A 94 3.66 -17.71 7.30
CA PRO A 94 4.18 -17.08 8.50
C PRO A 94 4.81 -18.15 9.38
N ILE A 95 6.09 -17.98 9.69
CA ILE A 95 6.80 -18.91 10.56
C ILE A 95 6.22 -18.83 11.98
N GLN A 96 5.74 -19.96 12.50
CA GLN A 96 5.44 -20.06 13.92
C GLN A 96 6.75 -20.31 14.68
N PRO A 97 7.23 -19.36 15.50
CA PRO A 97 8.45 -19.56 16.25
C PRO A 97 8.26 -20.72 17.24
N LYS A 98 9.15 -21.72 17.20
CA LYS A 98 9.13 -22.86 18.13
C LYS A 98 9.42 -22.47 19.58
N LYS A 99 9.87 -21.23 19.82
CA LYS A 99 10.27 -20.72 21.12
C LYS A 99 9.37 -19.55 21.50
N HIS A 100 9.12 -19.40 22.80
CA HIS A 100 8.43 -18.24 23.36
C HIS A 100 9.15 -16.96 22.91
N VAL A 101 8.44 -16.09 22.20
CA VAL A 101 8.95 -14.76 21.85
C VAL A 101 8.89 -13.91 23.13
N PRO A 102 9.97 -13.21 23.52
CA PRO A 102 9.92 -12.33 24.67
C PRO A 102 8.84 -11.25 24.47
N ASP A 103 8.07 -10.95 25.52
CA ASP A 103 7.13 -9.83 25.48
C ASP A 103 7.91 -8.52 25.30
N MET A 104 7.55 -7.76 24.27
CA MET A 104 8.15 -6.47 24.01
C MET A 104 7.73 -5.50 25.13
N PRO A 105 8.66 -4.96 25.94
CA PRO A 105 8.30 -3.98 26.95
C PRO A 105 7.78 -2.71 26.28
N GLU A 106 6.91 -1.99 26.97
CA GLU A 106 6.36 -0.73 26.48
C GLU A 106 7.49 0.25 26.14
N ALA A 107 7.44 0.85 24.95
CA ALA A 107 8.46 1.78 24.48
C ALA A 107 8.37 3.09 25.28
N ILE A 108 9.14 3.19 26.37
CA ILE A 108 9.21 4.41 27.17
C ILE A 108 10.05 5.44 26.41
N ARG A 109 9.41 6.54 25.99
CA ARG A 109 10.16 7.71 25.50
C ARG A 109 10.92 8.30 26.67
N GLY A 110 12.25 8.23 26.62
CA GLY A 110 13.15 8.78 27.62
C GLY A 110 13.19 10.32 27.66
N VAL A 111 12.03 10.99 27.66
CA VAL A 111 11.90 12.45 27.66
C VAL A 111 12.61 13.05 28.88
N ARG A 112 12.61 12.33 30.00
CA ARG A 112 13.34 12.67 31.24
C ARG A 112 14.86 12.84 31.06
N HIS A 113 15.46 12.32 29.98
CA HIS A 113 16.89 12.56 29.71
C HIS A 113 17.19 13.99 29.25
N TYR A 114 16.21 14.69 28.66
CA TYR A 114 16.38 16.08 28.23
C TYR A 114 16.28 17.06 29.40
N ASP A 115 15.47 16.76 30.42
CA ASP A 115 15.30 17.61 31.59
C ASP A 115 16.63 17.87 32.33
N ARG A 116 17.53 16.87 32.32
CA ARG A 116 18.87 16.98 32.90
C ARG A 116 19.76 18.04 32.23
N LEU A 117 19.52 18.37 30.96
CA LEU A 117 20.27 19.43 30.29
C LEU A 117 19.89 20.82 30.82
N PHE A 118 18.63 21.00 31.22
CA PHE A 118 18.13 22.26 31.77
C PHE A 118 18.53 22.48 33.23
N GLU A 119 18.81 21.42 33.99
CA GLU A 119 19.34 21.51 35.36
C GLU A 119 20.73 22.15 35.43
N SER A 120 21.53 22.07 34.35
CA SER A 120 22.86 22.69 34.28
C SER A 120 22.87 24.15 33.80
N GLN A 121 21.73 24.70 33.40
CA GLN A 121 21.63 26.04 32.78
C GLN A 121 20.56 26.94 33.44
N GLY A 122 20.30 26.71 34.72
CA GLY A 122 19.35 27.48 35.54
C GLY A 122 19.98 28.45 36.52
N ASP A 123 21.20 28.94 36.29
CA ASP A 123 21.79 30.05 37.07
C ASP A 123 21.32 31.40 36.48
N VAL A 124 20.02 31.65 36.60
CA VAL A 124 19.38 32.96 36.33
C VAL A 124 18.73 33.47 37.61
N ALA A 125 19.53 33.79 38.62
CA ALA A 125 19.08 34.56 39.77
C ALA A 125 20.25 35.27 40.49
N SER A 126 20.98 36.13 39.78
CA SER A 126 21.88 37.12 40.40
C SER A 126 21.58 38.52 39.88
N TRP A 127 20.34 38.99 40.10
CA TRP A 127 19.99 40.40 40.05
C TRP A 127 19.05 40.70 41.21
N ASN A 128 19.63 40.95 42.38
CA ASN A 128 19.12 41.83 43.44
C ASN A 128 20.09 41.81 44.63
N LYS A 129 21.07 42.71 44.59
CA LYS A 129 21.64 43.38 45.77
C LYS A 129 22.30 44.67 45.35
#